data_AF-A0A7C2NN81-F1
#
_entry.id   AF-A0A7C2NN81-F1
#
_cell.length_a   1.000
_cell.length_b   1.000
_cell.length_c   1.000
_cell.angle_alpha   90.00
_cell.angle_beta   90.00
_cell.angle_gamma   90.00
#
_symmetry.space_group_name_H-M   'P 1'
#
loop_
_entity.id
_entity.type
_entity.pdbx_description
1 polymer ?
#
loop_
_entity_poly.entity_id
_entity_poly.type
_entity_poly.pdbx_seq_one_letter_code
_entity_poly.pdbx_strand_id
1 'polypeptide(L)'
;MPETRTLTYQDEALDVTLELGAATTLAGVRRALLQGRALAYLDEGAAEAGLAATARRIVVQYLYPDLLAAVVEAEGLDPEMPVADFLALPEALTDLWQNLVYDLNPHWYPFRRPDEPEDEAEKKGVTPASDSAGA
;
A
#
# COMPACT_ATOMS: atom_id res chain seq x y z
N MET A 1 -12.63 2.82 20.42
CA MET A 1 -12.05 1.92 19.40
C MET A 1 -11.93 2.72 18.12
N PRO A 2 -10.89 2.50 17.30
CA PRO A 2 -10.78 3.14 16.00
C PRO A 2 -11.98 2.76 15.11
N GLU A 3 -12.34 3.63 14.17
CA GLU A 3 -13.36 3.34 13.15
C GLU A 3 -12.93 2.13 12.32
N THR A 4 -13.87 1.22 11.99
CA THR A 4 -13.62 0.07 11.12
C THR A 4 -14.64 -0.03 10.00
N ARG A 5 -14.27 -0.70 8.90
CA ARG A 5 -15.13 -1.05 7.78
C ARG A 5 -14.86 -2.48 7.34
N THR A 6 -15.92 -3.20 6.97
CA THR A 6 -15.81 -4.57 6.47
C THR A 6 -15.74 -4.57 4.95
N LEU A 7 -14.78 -5.30 4.40
CA LEU A 7 -14.72 -5.69 3.00
C LEU A 7 -15.11 -7.17 2.89
N THR A 8 -15.99 -7.49 1.95
CA THR A 8 -16.29 -8.87 1.55
C THR A 8 -16.03 -9.03 0.06
N TYR A 9 -15.31 -10.08 -0.32
CA TYR A 9 -15.01 -10.42 -1.71
C TYR A 9 -15.18 -11.91 -1.92
N GLN A 10 -15.86 -12.29 -3.01
CA GLN A 10 -16.03 -13.67 -3.38
C GLN A 10 -15.93 -13.83 -4.90
N ASP A 11 -15.11 -14.77 -5.35
CA ASP A 11 -15.07 -15.26 -6.72
C ASP A 11 -15.01 -16.80 -6.76
N GLU A 12 -14.65 -17.39 -7.89
CA GLU A 12 -14.55 -18.85 -8.04
C GLU A 12 -13.40 -19.48 -7.23
N ALA A 13 -12.39 -18.70 -6.83
CA ALA A 13 -11.15 -19.16 -6.20
C ALA A 13 -10.97 -18.67 -4.76
N LEU A 14 -11.58 -17.53 -4.40
CA LEU A 14 -11.37 -16.84 -3.14
C LEU A 14 -12.69 -16.44 -2.49
N ASP A 15 -12.76 -16.60 -1.18
CA ASP A 15 -13.82 -16.10 -0.31
C ASP A 15 -13.14 -15.38 0.85
N VAL A 16 -13.22 -14.05 0.87
CA VAL A 16 -12.41 -13.18 1.73
C VAL A 16 -13.31 -12.21 2.48
N THR A 17 -13.12 -12.12 3.79
CA THR A 17 -13.69 -11.07 4.62
C THR A 17 -12.57 -10.38 5.40
N LEU A 18 -12.46 -9.06 5.26
CA LEU A 18 -11.47 -8.24 5.97
C LEU A 18 -12.18 -7.19 6.82
N GLU A 19 -11.77 -7.06 8.08
CA GLU A 19 -12.04 -5.87 8.87
C GLU A 19 -10.88 -4.88 8.75
N LEU A 20 -11.16 -3.70 8.23
CA LEU A 20 -10.19 -2.64 7.96
C LEU A 20 -10.36 -1.51 8.97
N GLY A 21 -9.27 -1.03 9.56
CA GLY A 21 -9.29 -0.02 10.60
C GLY A 21 -8.71 1.33 10.18
N ALA A 22 -9.22 2.39 10.81
CA ALA A 22 -8.56 3.69 10.83
C ALA A 22 -7.19 3.58 11.51
N ALA A 23 -6.21 4.27 10.94
CA ALA A 23 -4.82 4.17 11.31
C ALA A 23 -4.60 4.67 12.73
N THR A 24 -4.09 3.77 13.56
CA THR A 24 -3.54 4.09 14.87
C THR A 24 -2.02 4.20 14.78
N THR A 25 -1.37 4.62 15.87
CA THR A 25 0.09 4.58 15.97
C THR A 25 0.65 3.18 15.69
N LEU A 26 -0.03 2.12 16.17
CA LEU A 26 0.40 0.74 15.94
C LEU A 26 0.28 0.35 14.45
N ALA A 27 -0.81 0.75 13.78
CA ALA A 27 -0.96 0.55 12.34
C ALA A 27 0.14 1.28 11.55
N GLY A 28 0.51 2.49 11.98
CA GLY A 28 1.64 3.23 11.39
C GLY A 28 2.98 2.50 11.54
N VAL A 29 3.25 1.89 12.70
CA VAL A 29 4.46 1.07 12.91
C VAL A 29 4.43 -0.19 12.04
N ARG A 30 3.29 -0.88 11.98
CA ARG A 30 3.12 -2.07 11.11
C ARG A 30 3.37 -1.72 9.64
N ARG A 31 2.83 -0.59 9.17
CA ARG A 31 3.07 -0.05 7.83
C ARG A 31 4.57 0.17 7.56
N ALA A 32 5.29 0.78 8.50
CA ALA A 32 6.73 1.01 8.36
C ALA A 32 7.54 -0.29 8.27
N LEU A 33 7.18 -1.32 9.04
CA LEU A 33 7.81 -2.64 8.96
C LEU A 33 7.55 -3.31 7.60
N LEU A 34 6.31 -3.23 7.10
CA LEU A 34 5.94 -3.74 5.79
C LEU A 34 6.63 -2.99 4.65
N GLN A 35 6.85 -1.68 4.79
CA GLN A 35 7.68 -0.90 3.86
C GLN A 35 9.11 -1.41 3.82
N GLY A 36 9.72 -1.75 4.97
CA GLY A 36 11.04 -2.38 5.00
C GLY A 36 11.09 -3.71 4.25
N ARG A 37 10.05 -4.55 4.42
CA ARG A 37 9.90 -5.82 3.68
C ARG A 37 9.73 -5.59 2.17
N ALA A 38 8.92 -4.59 1.79
CA ALA A 38 8.71 -4.20 0.40
C ALA A 38 10.02 -3.75 -0.27
N LEU A 39 10.82 -2.93 0.41
CA LEU A 39 12.12 -2.47 -0.09
C LEU A 39 13.08 -3.64 -0.27
N ALA A 40 13.20 -4.53 0.71
CA ALA A 40 14.06 -5.72 0.60
C ALA A 40 13.67 -6.59 -0.61
N TYR A 41 12.37 -6.81 -0.84
CA TYR A 41 11.88 -7.55 -2.01
C TYR A 41 12.19 -6.87 -3.35
N LEU A 42 12.19 -5.54 -3.39
CA LEU A 42 12.55 -4.78 -4.60
C LEU A 42 14.06 -4.80 -4.86
N ASP A 43 14.89 -4.79 -3.81
CA ASP A 43 16.35 -4.85 -3.92
C ASP A 43 16.85 -6.21 -4.43
N GLU A 44 16.16 -7.30 -4.10
CA GLU A 44 16.43 -8.65 -4.64
C GLU A 44 16.18 -8.74 -6.16
N GLY A 45 15.30 -7.89 -6.71
CA GLY A 45 14.88 -7.89 -8.12
C GLY A 45 15.63 -6.90 -9.02
N ALA A 46 16.96 -6.86 -8.92
CA ALA A 46 17.81 -5.86 -9.57
C ALA A 46 17.44 -5.51 -11.04
N ALA A 47 17.31 -4.19 -11.30
CA ALA A 47 17.37 -3.50 -12.59
C ALA A 47 16.42 -3.96 -13.72
N GLU A 48 15.14 -4.19 -13.44
CA GLU A 48 14.13 -4.14 -14.51
C GLU A 48 13.69 -2.70 -14.78
N ALA A 49 13.76 -2.29 -16.05
CA ALA A 49 13.25 -1.00 -16.53
C ALA A 49 12.01 -1.22 -17.40
N GLY A 50 11.07 -0.28 -17.37
CA GLY A 50 9.85 -0.30 -18.17
C GLY A 50 8.57 -0.24 -17.35
N LEU A 51 7.43 -0.32 -18.04
CA LEU A 51 6.11 -0.14 -17.43
C LEU A 51 5.81 -1.21 -16.38
N ALA A 52 6.12 -2.48 -16.66
CA ALA A 52 5.88 -3.59 -15.73
C ALA A 52 6.67 -3.43 -14.42
N ALA A 53 7.96 -3.08 -14.52
CA ALA A 53 8.81 -2.82 -13.35
C ALA A 53 8.32 -1.60 -12.55
N THR A 54 7.85 -0.56 -13.25
CA THR A 54 7.28 0.64 -12.62
C THR A 54 5.98 0.31 -11.89
N ALA A 55 5.07 -0.44 -12.52
CA ALA A 55 3.83 -0.90 -11.90
C ALA A 55 4.11 -1.76 -10.66
N ARG A 56 5.03 -2.73 -10.77
CA ARG A 56 5.47 -3.55 -9.62
C ARG A 56 5.99 -2.68 -8.48
N ARG A 57 6.86 -1.71 -8.77
CA ARG A 57 7.38 -0.80 -7.75
C ARG A 57 6.28 -0.02 -7.06
N ILE A 58 5.30 0.51 -7.80
CA ILE A 58 4.16 1.25 -7.22
C ILE A 58 3.35 0.34 -6.29
N VAL A 59 2.97 -0.84 -6.76
CA VAL A 59 2.15 -1.79 -5.97
C VAL A 59 2.90 -2.24 -4.71
N VAL A 60 4.17 -2.61 -4.83
CA VAL A 60 4.96 -3.11 -3.69
C VAL A 60 5.31 -2.00 -2.71
N GLN A 61 5.68 -0.82 -3.18
CA GLN A 61 6.15 0.26 -2.31
C GLN A 61 5.00 0.97 -1.58
N TYR A 62 3.82 1.07 -2.21
CA TYR A 62 2.69 1.83 -1.67
C TYR A 62 1.54 0.92 -1.25
N LEU A 63 1.00 0.10 -2.16
CA LEU A 63 -0.22 -0.66 -1.87
C LEU A 63 0.01 -1.78 -0.86
N TYR A 64 1.05 -2.61 -1.04
CA TYR A 64 1.35 -3.71 -0.11
C TYR A 64 1.38 -3.28 1.36
N PRO A 65 2.19 -2.28 1.77
CA PRO A 65 2.25 -1.87 3.17
C PRO A 65 0.96 -1.19 3.64
N ASP A 66 0.31 -0.41 2.79
CA ASP A 66 -0.91 0.33 3.16
C ASP A 66 -2.07 -0.62 3.44
N LEU A 67 -2.30 -1.58 2.53
CA LEU A 67 -3.45 -2.49 2.61
C LEU A 67 -3.32 -3.43 3.81
N LEU A 68 -2.17 -4.09 3.98
CA LEU A 68 -1.96 -5.05 5.07
C LEU A 68 -1.89 -4.37 6.44
N ALA A 69 -1.36 -3.15 6.54
CA ALA A 69 -1.29 -2.44 7.82
C ALA A 69 -2.67 -2.02 8.35
N ALA A 70 -3.64 -1.82 7.46
CA ALA A 70 -4.99 -1.45 7.82
C ALA A 70 -5.86 -2.64 8.28
N VAL A 71 -5.42 -3.88 8.10
CA VAL A 71 -6.19 -5.07 8.49
C VAL A 71 -6.17 -5.26 10.00
N VAL A 72 -7.37 -5.30 10.58
CA VAL A 72 -7.64 -5.61 11.99
C VAL A 72 -7.89 -7.12 12.14
N GLU A 73 -8.78 -7.67 11.31
CA GLU A 73 -9.09 -9.09 11.24
C GLU A 73 -9.23 -9.54 9.79
N ALA A 74 -8.90 -10.80 9.50
CA ALA A 74 -8.96 -11.37 8.16
C ALA A 74 -9.43 -12.83 8.19
N GLU A 75 -10.35 -13.16 7.30
CA GLU A 75 -10.79 -14.51 6.97
C GLU A 75 -10.57 -14.76 5.48
N GLY A 76 -10.09 -15.96 5.13
CA GLY A 76 -9.83 -16.34 3.73
C GLY A 76 -8.55 -15.77 3.12
N LEU A 77 -7.77 -15.00 3.88
CA LEU A 77 -6.55 -14.35 3.42
C LEU A 77 -5.55 -14.18 4.58
N ASP A 78 -4.24 -14.34 4.32
CA ASP A 78 -3.19 -14.16 5.33
C ASP A 78 -2.79 -12.66 5.44
N PRO A 79 -3.05 -11.98 6.57
CA PRO A 79 -2.71 -10.57 6.74
C PRO A 79 -1.21 -10.31 6.96
N GLU A 80 -0.37 -11.36 6.97
CA GLU A 80 1.09 -11.28 7.03
C GLU A 80 1.78 -11.82 5.76
N MET A 81 1.02 -12.07 4.70
CA MET A 81 1.49 -12.69 3.47
C MET A 81 2.76 -12.03 2.89
N PRO A 82 3.62 -12.80 2.21
CA PRO A 82 4.77 -12.25 1.50
C PRO A 82 4.33 -11.41 0.29
N VAL A 83 5.24 -10.54 -0.17
CA VAL A 83 4.97 -9.63 -1.30
C VAL A 83 4.57 -10.39 -2.58
N ALA A 84 5.19 -11.56 -2.82
CA ALA A 84 4.88 -12.37 -4.00
C ALA A 84 3.42 -12.83 -4.03
N ASP A 85 2.87 -13.23 -2.89
CA ASP A 85 1.48 -13.71 -2.78
C ASP A 85 0.50 -12.53 -2.93
N PHE A 86 0.86 -11.36 -2.38
CA PHE A 86 0.08 -10.14 -2.56
C PHE A 86 -0.04 -9.74 -4.04
N LEU A 87 1.06 -9.86 -4.80
CA LEU A 87 1.06 -9.55 -6.24
C LEU A 87 0.23 -10.53 -7.08
N ALA A 88 -0.13 -11.70 -6.52
CA ALA A 88 -0.98 -12.69 -7.16
C ALA A 88 -2.48 -12.52 -6.83
N LEU A 89 -2.85 -11.57 -5.96
CA LEU A 89 -4.24 -11.31 -5.62
C LEU A 89 -5.04 -10.80 -6.82
N PRO A 90 -6.35 -11.11 -6.91
CA PRO A 90 -7.23 -10.52 -7.92
C PRO A 90 -7.24 -8.99 -7.83
N GLU A 91 -7.16 -8.32 -8.98
CA GLU A 91 -7.21 -6.86 -9.04
C GLU A 91 -8.52 -6.29 -8.48
N ALA A 92 -9.65 -6.95 -8.74
CA ALA A 92 -10.94 -6.54 -8.19
C ALA A 92 -10.98 -6.53 -6.65
N LEU A 93 -10.26 -7.47 -6.00
CA LEU A 93 -10.13 -7.49 -4.54
C LEU A 93 -9.25 -6.32 -4.06
N THR A 94 -8.09 -6.13 -4.68
CA THR A 94 -7.15 -5.08 -4.26
C THR A 94 -7.70 -3.68 -4.50
N ASP A 95 -8.51 -3.47 -5.53
CA ASP A 95 -9.21 -2.21 -5.79
C ASP A 95 -10.24 -1.87 -4.71
N LEU A 96 -11.11 -2.83 -4.35
CA LEU A 96 -12.09 -2.65 -3.28
C LEU A 96 -11.40 -2.34 -1.95
N TRP A 97 -10.31 -3.06 -1.67
CA TRP A 97 -9.53 -2.91 -0.45
C TRP A 97 -8.84 -1.55 -0.40
N GLN A 98 -8.19 -1.13 -1.49
CA GLN A 98 -7.56 0.17 -1.62
C GLN A 98 -8.52 1.32 -1.37
N ASN A 99 -9.70 1.28 -1.97
CA ASN A 99 -10.71 2.32 -1.81
C ASN A 99 -11.11 2.49 -0.34
N LEU A 100 -11.39 1.39 0.36
CA LEU A 100 -11.75 1.45 1.78
C LEU A 100 -10.59 1.91 2.67
N VAL A 101 -9.36 1.47 2.39
CA VAL A 101 -8.19 1.88 3.17
C VAL A 101 -7.94 3.37 3.04
N TYR A 102 -8.03 3.93 1.83
CA TYR A 102 -7.80 5.36 1.63
C TYR A 102 -8.98 6.24 2.04
N ASP A 103 -10.20 5.72 2.08
CA ASP A 103 -11.32 6.38 2.73
C ASP A 103 -11.08 6.53 4.24
N LEU A 104 -10.64 5.45 4.90
CA LEU A 104 -10.34 5.45 6.34
C LEU A 104 -9.07 6.23 6.67
N ASN A 105 -8.08 6.21 5.77
CA ASN A 105 -6.72 6.69 6.00
C ASN A 105 -6.27 7.66 4.90
N PRO A 106 -6.90 8.82 4.76
CA PRO A 106 -6.64 9.71 3.62
C PRO A 106 -5.20 10.21 3.56
N HIS A 107 -4.58 10.44 4.72
CA HIS A 107 -3.19 10.86 4.84
C HIS A 107 -2.17 9.81 4.34
N TRP A 108 -2.57 8.55 4.13
CA TRP A 108 -1.69 7.52 3.57
C TRP A 108 -1.59 7.56 2.05
N TYR A 109 -2.53 8.24 1.38
CA TYR A 109 -2.58 8.28 -0.08
C TYR A 109 -1.28 8.89 -0.66
N PRO A 110 -0.56 8.15 -1.53
CA PRO A 110 0.77 8.53 -1.99
C PRO A 110 0.75 9.59 -3.10
N PHE A 111 -0.40 9.76 -3.76
CA PHE A 111 -0.57 10.74 -4.83
C PHE A 111 -1.37 11.95 -4.33
N ARG A 112 -1.41 12.99 -5.15
CA ARG A 112 -2.33 14.11 -4.94
C ARG A 112 -3.74 13.64 -5.28
N ARG A 113 -4.71 13.91 -4.41
CA ARG A 113 -6.12 13.64 -4.76
C ARG A 113 -6.63 14.71 -5.72
N PRO A 114 -7.51 14.37 -6.69
CA PRO A 114 -8.04 15.34 -7.65
C PRO A 114 -8.73 16.57 -7.02
N ASP A 115 -9.24 16.40 -5.80
CA ASP A 115 -9.97 17.40 -5.01
C ASP A 115 -9.10 18.15 -3.98
N GLU A 116 -7.81 17.82 -3.87
CA GLU A 116 -6.89 18.53 -2.96
C GLU A 116 -6.50 19.91 -3.54
N PRO A 117 -6.71 21.02 -2.80
CA PRO A 117 -6.28 22.35 -3.23
C PRO A 117 -4.77 22.40 -3.47
N GLU A 118 -4.32 23.18 -4.47
CA GLU A 118 -2.93 23.21 -4.95
C GLU A 118 -1.89 23.49 -3.85
N ASP A 119 -2.28 24.21 -2.80
CA ASP A 119 -1.38 24.68 -1.75
C ASP A 119 -0.89 23.59 -0.77
N GLU A 120 -1.51 22.39 -0.73
CA GLU A 120 -1.08 21.29 0.15
C GLU A 120 -0.11 20.30 -0.53
N ALA A 121 0.06 20.39 -1.86
CA ALA A 121 0.87 19.46 -2.64
C ALA A 121 2.39 19.66 -2.47
N GLU A 122 2.84 20.86 -2.12
CA GLU A 122 4.27 21.19 -2.05
C GLU A 122 5.01 20.54 -0.86
N LYS A 123 4.30 19.99 0.13
CA LYS A 123 4.93 19.38 1.33
C LYS A 123 5.24 17.89 1.22
N LYS A 124 4.70 17.17 0.23
CA LYS A 124 5.03 15.74 -0.02
C LYS A 124 6.21 15.58 -1.00
N GLY A 125 7.01 16.63 -1.20
CA GLY A 125 8.10 16.71 -2.15
C GLY A 125 9.11 15.55 -2.01
N VAL A 126 9.15 14.73 -3.06
CA VAL A 126 10.23 13.82 -3.41
C VAL A 126 11.54 14.61 -3.40
N THR A 127 12.50 14.20 -2.56
CA THR A 127 13.88 14.69 -2.65
C THR A 127 14.66 13.80 -3.62
N PRO A 128 14.96 14.22 -4.86
CA PRO A 128 16.14 13.72 -5.54
C PRO A 128 17.33 14.54 -5.02
N ALA A 129 18.11 13.96 -4.10
CA ALA A 129 19.44 14.47 -3.83
C ALA A 129 20.33 14.08 -5.02
N SER A 130 20.39 14.95 -6.02
CA SER A 130 21.47 14.96 -7.02
C SER A 130 22.07 16.36 -7.00
N ASP A 131 23.16 16.50 -6.26
CA ASP A 131 24.25 17.40 -6.60
C ASP A 131 25.43 17.17 -5.65
N SER A 132 26.47 16.52 -6.16
CA SER A 132 27.84 16.80 -5.73
C SER A 132 28.74 16.74 -6.96
N ALA A 133 28.70 17.85 -7.68
CA ALA A 133 29.83 18.60 -8.23
C ALA A 133 31.19 17.88 -8.28
N GLY A 134 31.77 17.89 -9.48
CA GLY A 134 33.18 17.64 -9.69
C GLY A 134 34.08 18.66 -9.01
N ALA A 135 35.29 18.19 -8.72
CA ALA A 135 36.50 18.97 -8.52
C ALA A 135 37.65 18.19 -9.18
#